data_AF-A0A0U9HDX4-F1
#
_entry.id   AF-A0A0U9HDX4-F1
#
_cell.length_a   1.000
_cell.length_b   1.000
_cell.length_c   1.000
_cell.angle_alpha   90.00
_cell.angle_beta   90.00
_cell.angle_gamma   90.00
#
_symmetry.space_group_name_H-M   'P 1'
#
loop_
_entity.id
_entity.type
_entity.pdbx_description
1 polymer ?
#
loop_
_entity_poly.entity_id
_entity_poly.type
_entity_poly.pdbx_seq_one_letter_code
_entity_poly.pdbx_strand_id
1 'polypeptide(L)'
;MELIRLVMDKFLLVEEKIFKLLDGSYTYPEFEQELKEVLSDLGKDVCQDVLNELDEKIYKDKDKRKDWKVVQKGCKRTIVTPFGDVNYERRYYKNKSTGKRAYLLDNAIGIEKHES
;
A
#
# COMPACT_ATOMS: atom_id res chain seq x y z
N MET A 1 -0.21 16.50 -4.17
CA MET A 1 -0.28 15.36 -3.23
C MET A 1 -1.44 14.48 -3.67
N GLU A 2 -1.15 13.46 -4.48
CA GLU A 2 -2.19 12.54 -5.00
C GLU A 2 -2.95 11.85 -3.85
N LEU A 3 -2.26 11.52 -2.76
CA LEU A 3 -2.86 10.93 -1.56
C LEU A 3 -3.96 11.80 -0.91
N ILE A 4 -3.80 13.12 -0.88
CA ILE A 4 -4.84 14.01 -0.30
C ILE A 4 -6.10 13.99 -1.16
N ARG A 5 -5.95 14.01 -2.49
CA ARG A 5 -7.10 13.96 -3.41
C ARG A 5 -7.86 12.66 -3.25
N LEU A 6 -7.15 11.54 -3.25
CA LEU A 6 -7.72 10.22 -3.02
C LEU A 6 -8.55 10.14 -1.73
N VAL A 7 -7.99 10.64 -0.62
CA VAL A 7 -8.69 10.66 0.67
C VAL A 7 -9.96 11.50 0.59
N MET A 8 -9.88 12.70 0.00
CA MET A 8 -11.03 13.59 -0.16
C MET A 8 -12.13 12.98 -1.05
N ASP A 9 -11.77 12.33 -2.16
CA ASP A 9 -12.72 11.69 -3.06
C ASP A 9 -13.48 10.56 -2.34
N LYS A 10 -12.77 9.78 -1.51
CA LYS A 10 -13.39 8.72 -0.70
C LYS A 10 -14.31 9.30 0.39
N PHE A 11 -13.98 10.45 0.97
CA PHE A 11 -14.88 11.15 1.90
C PHE A 11 -16.20 11.55 1.25
N LEU A 12 -16.17 12.06 0.01
CA LEU A 12 -17.38 12.41 -0.74
C LEU A 12 -18.25 11.18 -1.03
N LEU A 13 -17.63 10.04 -1.34
CA LEU A 13 -18.37 8.79 -1.52
C LEU A 13 -19.07 8.35 -0.24
N VAL A 14 -18.42 8.46 0.92
CA VAL A 14 -19.05 8.14 2.21
C VAL A 14 -20.27 9.04 2.46
N GLU A 15 -20.15 10.34 2.19
CA GLU A 15 -21.26 11.29 2.29
C GLU A 15 -22.44 10.89 1.39
N GLU A 16 -22.18 10.51 0.14
CA GLU A 16 -23.20 10.01 -0.79
C GLU A 16 -23.93 8.77 -0.23
N LYS A 17 -23.19 7.81 0.34
CA LYS A 17 -23.79 6.61 0.94
C LYS A 17 -24.66 6.95 2.15
N ILE A 18 -24.27 7.93 2.96
CA ILE A 18 -25.08 8.41 4.09
C ILE A 18 -26.40 8.99 3.58
N PHE A 19 -26.38 9.86 2.56
CA PHE A 19 -27.61 10.43 2.01
C PHE A 19 -28.54 9.35 1.44
N LYS A 20 -28.00 8.36 0.73
CA LYS A 20 -28.77 7.21 0.22
C LYS A 20 -29.42 6.35 1.30
N LEU A 21 -28.83 6.27 2.49
CA LEU A 21 -29.48 5.62 3.63
C LEU A 21 -30.61 6.50 4.17
N LEU A 22 -30.36 7.80 4.33
CA LEU A 22 -31.30 8.75 4.93
C LEU A 22 -32.53 9.02 4.04
N ASP A 23 -32.40 8.95 2.72
CA ASP A 23 -33.51 9.10 1.78
C ASP A 23 -34.30 7.79 1.54
N GLY A 24 -33.84 6.68 2.13
CA GLY A 24 -34.47 5.36 2.02
C GLY A 24 -34.09 4.57 0.76
N SER A 25 -33.11 5.02 -0.03
CA SER A 25 -32.58 4.29 -1.19
C SER A 25 -31.79 3.04 -0.80
N TYR A 26 -31.26 2.98 0.42
CA TYR A 26 -30.58 1.83 1.00
C TYR A 26 -31.25 1.33 2.28
N THR A 27 -31.17 0.02 2.47
CA THR A 27 -31.29 -0.60 3.79
C THR A 27 -29.98 -0.43 4.58
N TYR A 28 -30.05 -0.53 5.90
CA TYR A 28 -28.86 -0.42 6.74
C TYR A 28 -27.76 -1.46 6.41
N PRO A 29 -28.06 -2.75 6.15
CA PRO A 29 -27.05 -3.72 5.73
C PRO A 29 -26.37 -3.39 4.39
N GLU A 30 -27.12 -2.86 3.41
CA GLU A 30 -26.54 -2.41 2.13
C GLU A 30 -25.59 -1.23 2.36
N PHE A 31 -25.98 -0.28 3.21
CA PHE A 31 -25.10 0.82 3.61
C PHE A 31 -23.82 0.31 4.30
N GLU A 32 -23.90 -0.63 5.23
CA GLU A 32 -22.72 -1.19 5.91
C GLU A 32 -21.76 -1.88 4.93
N GLN A 33 -22.29 -2.63 3.97
CA GLN A 33 -21.49 -3.28 2.94
C GLN A 33 -20.77 -2.26 2.06
N GLU A 34 -21.51 -1.28 1.52
CA GLU A 34 -20.96 -0.24 0.66
C GLU A 34 -19.92 0.62 1.40
N LEU A 35 -20.19 0.97 2.66
CA LEU A 35 -19.24 1.69 3.51
C LEU A 35 -17.96 0.89 3.71
N LYS A 36 -18.07 -0.41 3.99
CA LYS A 36 -16.92 -1.31 4.13
C LYS A 36 -16.09 -1.36 2.84
N GLU A 37 -16.73 -1.46 1.69
CA GLU A 37 -16.06 -1.50 0.38
C GLU A 37 -15.28 -0.19 0.14
N VAL A 38 -15.92 0.96 0.32
CA VAL A 38 -15.29 2.29 0.14
C VAL A 38 -14.07 2.45 1.04
N LEU A 39 -14.18 2.09 2.32
CA LEU A 39 -13.09 2.22 3.29
C LEU A 39 -11.98 1.20 3.07
N SER A 40 -12.32 -0.02 2.63
CA SER A 40 -11.32 -1.05 2.30
C SER A 40 -10.49 -0.62 1.10
N ASP A 41 -11.12 -0.07 0.06
CA ASP A 41 -10.39 0.43 -1.11
C ASP A 41 -9.49 1.61 -0.76
N LEU A 42 -9.97 2.57 0.05
CA LEU A 42 -9.10 3.64 0.56
C LEU A 42 -7.91 3.06 1.33
N GLY A 43 -8.14 2.05 2.18
CA GLY A 43 -7.09 1.37 2.92
C GLY A 43 -6.04 0.74 2.00
N LYS A 44 -6.46 0.05 0.93
CA LYS A 44 -5.54 -0.55 -0.06
C LYS A 44 -4.66 0.51 -0.72
N ASP A 45 -5.28 1.59 -1.20
CA ASP A 45 -4.58 2.66 -1.91
C ASP A 45 -3.56 3.36 -1.00
N VAL A 46 -3.96 3.69 0.24
CA VAL A 46 -3.06 4.28 1.25
C VAL A 46 -1.90 3.34 1.57
N CYS A 47 -2.17 2.04 1.79
CA CYS A 47 -1.12 1.06 2.04
C CYS A 47 -0.14 0.96 0.86
N GLN A 48 -0.64 0.93 -0.37
CA GLN A 48 0.19 0.90 -1.58
C GLN A 48 1.10 2.14 -1.66
N ASP A 49 0.55 3.33 -1.44
CA ASP A 49 1.32 4.58 -1.46
C ASP A 49 2.39 4.61 -0.37
N VAL A 50 2.06 4.17 0.85
CA VAL A 50 3.04 4.07 1.94
C VAL A 50 4.18 3.13 1.58
N LEU A 51 3.89 1.97 0.99
CA LEU A 51 4.90 0.99 0.59
C LEU A 51 5.82 1.54 -0.52
N ASN A 52 5.25 2.20 -1.52
CA ASN A 52 6.00 2.82 -2.60
C ASN A 52 6.90 3.96 -2.07
N GLU A 53 6.38 4.81 -1.20
CA GLU A 53 7.14 5.92 -0.61
C GLU A 53 8.25 5.40 0.32
N LEU A 54 8.02 4.30 1.06
CA LEU A 54 9.06 3.65 1.86
C LEU A 54 10.18 3.08 0.97
N ASP A 55 9.88 2.42 -0.14
CA ASP A 55 10.90 1.95 -1.09
C ASP A 55 11.69 3.12 -1.69
N GLU A 56 11.02 4.22 -2.05
CA GLU A 56 11.68 5.44 -2.53
C GLU A 56 12.59 6.07 -1.46
N LYS A 57 12.14 6.12 -0.21
CA LYS A 57 12.96 6.62 0.91
C LYS A 57 14.21 5.77 1.11
N ILE A 58 14.10 4.44 1.09
CA ILE A 58 15.25 3.53 1.16
C ILE A 58 16.20 3.74 -0.02
N TYR A 59 15.67 3.96 -1.21
CA TYR A 59 16.48 4.21 -2.41
C TYR A 59 17.22 5.56 -2.37
N LYS A 60 16.57 6.61 -1.86
CA LYS A 60 17.16 7.96 -1.75
C LYS A 60 18.19 8.05 -0.61
N ASP A 61 17.98 7.31 0.46
CA ASP A 61 18.88 7.25 1.61
C ASP A 61 20.17 6.46 1.28
N LYS A 62 21.25 7.21 1.01
CA LYS A 62 22.55 6.63 0.64
C LYS A 62 23.20 5.85 1.79
N ASP A 63 22.92 6.22 3.04
CA ASP A 63 23.52 5.59 4.21
C ASP A 63 22.88 4.24 4.48
N LYS A 64 21.54 4.16 4.40
CA LYS A 64 20.80 2.89 4.52
C LYS A 64 21.18 1.88 3.44
N ARG A 65 21.56 2.34 2.24
CA ARG A 65 21.99 1.47 1.14
C ARG A 65 23.49 1.49 0.87
N LYS A 66 24.33 1.96 1.80
CA LYS A 66 25.78 2.14 1.55
C LYS A 66 26.44 0.88 0.98
N ASP A 67 26.06 -0.28 1.51
CA ASP A 67 26.59 -1.60 1.11
C ASP A 67 25.75 -2.28 0.03
N TRP A 68 24.69 -1.65 -0.47
CA TRP A 68 23.72 -2.25 -1.36
C TRP A 68 23.67 -1.54 -2.72
N LYS A 69 23.65 -2.33 -3.80
CA LYS A 69 23.45 -1.86 -5.17
C LYS A 69 22.12 -2.35 -5.69
N VAL A 70 21.34 -1.46 -6.31
CA VAL A 70 20.11 -1.84 -7.03
C VAL A 70 20.50 -2.71 -8.23
N VAL A 71 19.90 -3.90 -8.31
CA VAL A 71 20.07 -4.84 -9.43
C VAL A 71 18.83 -4.95 -10.30
N GLN A 72 17.66 -4.66 -9.76
CA GLN A 72 16.39 -4.65 -10.48
C GLN A 72 15.43 -3.64 -9.83
N LYS A 73 14.63 -2.98 -10.66
CA LYS A 73 13.54 -2.06 -10.25
C LYS A 73 12.20 -2.64 -10.68
N GLY A 74 11.11 -2.16 -10.08
CA GLY A 74 9.75 -2.55 -10.47
C GLY A 74 9.42 -4.00 -10.17
N CYS A 75 10.03 -4.60 -9.14
CA CYS A 75 9.68 -5.95 -8.72
C CYS A 75 8.32 -5.93 -8.03
N LYS A 76 7.28 -6.47 -8.68
CA LYS A 76 5.93 -6.51 -8.13
C LYS A 76 5.85 -7.42 -6.90
N ARG A 77 5.05 -7.02 -5.91
CA ARG A 77 4.59 -7.85 -4.78
C ARG A 77 3.10 -7.65 -4.58
N THR A 78 2.45 -8.69 -4.08
CA THR A 78 1.13 -8.61 -3.46
C THR A 78 1.27 -9.04 -2.00
N ILE A 79 0.60 -8.35 -1.09
CA ILE A 79 0.45 -8.76 0.32
C ILE A 79 -1.04 -8.77 0.69
N VAL A 80 -1.42 -9.70 1.55
CA VAL A 80 -2.77 -9.75 2.10
C VAL A 80 -2.82 -8.83 3.32
N THR A 81 -3.80 -7.93 3.36
CA THR A 81 -4.02 -7.01 4.48
C THR A 81 -5.46 -7.11 4.99
N PRO A 82 -5.79 -6.52 6.15
CA PRO A 82 -7.19 -6.42 6.60
C PRO A 82 -8.12 -5.71 5.61
N PHE A 83 -7.56 -4.88 4.72
CA PHE A 83 -8.30 -4.17 3.67
C PHE A 83 -8.40 -4.99 2.37
N GLY A 84 -7.79 -6.16 2.30
CA GLY A 84 -7.65 -6.99 1.10
C GLY A 84 -6.24 -6.94 0.51
N ASP A 85 -6.12 -7.40 -0.73
CA ASP A 85 -4.82 -7.52 -1.41
C ASP A 85 -4.28 -6.15 -1.82
N VAL A 86 -3.01 -5.89 -1.46
CA VAL A 86 -2.29 -4.66 -1.81
C VAL A 86 -1.13 -5.01 -2.72
N ASN A 87 -1.13 -4.41 -3.91
CA ASN A 87 -0.10 -4.58 -4.93
C ASN A 87 0.85 -3.39 -4.93
N TYR A 88 2.15 -3.64 -4.97
CA TYR A 88 3.14 -2.56 -4.99
C TYR A 88 4.44 -3.00 -5.68
N GLU A 89 5.31 -2.04 -5.94
CA GLU A 89 6.62 -2.28 -6.54
C GLU A 89 7.73 -2.03 -5.53
N ARG A 90 8.78 -2.85 -5.62
CA ARG A 90 9.96 -2.72 -4.77
C ARG A 90 11.24 -2.91 -5.56
N ARG A 91 12.35 -2.44 -5.00
CA ARG A 91 13.68 -2.61 -5.60
C ARG A 91 14.39 -3.83 -5.05
N TYR A 92 15.08 -4.54 -5.94
CA TYR A 92 15.94 -5.66 -5.57
C TYR A 92 17.39 -5.21 -5.46
N TYR A 93 18.05 -5.60 -4.37
CA TYR A 93 19.40 -5.16 -4.04
C TYR A 93 20.37 -6.33 -3.95
N LYS A 94 21.63 -6.07 -4.30
CA LYS A 94 22.78 -6.95 -4.03
C LYS A 94 23.77 -6.23 -3.12
N ASN A 95 24.15 -6.87 -2.03
CA ASN A 95 25.18 -6.38 -1.13
C ASN A 95 26.55 -6.48 -1.82
N LYS A 96 27.32 -5.39 -1.79
CA LYS A 96 28.60 -5.25 -2.50
C LYS A 96 29.69 -6.13 -1.89
N SER A 97 29.69 -6.30 -0.57
CA SER A 97 30.74 -7.02 0.17
C SER A 97 30.46 -8.52 0.26
N THR A 98 29.21 -8.89 0.53
CA THR A 98 28.81 -10.30 0.78
C THR A 98 28.19 -10.99 -0.43
N GLY A 99 27.79 -10.23 -1.46
CA GLY A 99 27.07 -10.76 -2.61
C GLY A 99 25.61 -11.17 -2.32
N LYS A 100 25.15 -11.11 -1.06
CA LYS A 100 23.78 -11.42 -0.65
C LYS A 100 22.77 -10.55 -1.39
N ARG A 101 21.57 -11.08 -1.64
CA ARG A 101 20.49 -10.35 -2.30
C ARG A 101 19.27 -10.24 -1.41
N ALA A 102 18.63 -9.08 -1.42
CA ALA A 102 17.48 -8.79 -0.57
C ALA A 102 16.58 -7.72 -1.20
N TYR A 103 15.31 -7.75 -0.78
CA TYR A 103 14.40 -6.62 -0.91
C TYR A 103 14.47 -5.85 0.40
N LEU A 104 15.06 -4.65 0.38
CA LEU A 104 15.25 -3.87 1.61
C LEU A 104 13.92 -3.39 2.20
N LEU A 105 12.90 -3.16 1.36
CA LEU A 105 11.56 -2.83 1.81
C LEU A 105 10.95 -3.97 2.65
N ASP A 106 11.05 -5.22 2.17
CA ASP A 106 10.51 -6.40 2.86
C ASP A 106 11.06 -6.51 4.30
N ASN A 107 12.37 -6.28 4.45
CA ASN A 107 13.03 -6.25 5.76
C ASN A 107 12.56 -5.07 6.62
N ALA A 108 12.33 -3.89 6.02
CA ALA A 108 11.95 -2.68 6.73
C ALA A 108 10.52 -2.76 7.30
N ILE A 109 9.62 -3.48 6.64
CA ILE A 109 8.22 -3.64 7.05
C ILE A 109 7.96 -4.98 7.76
N GLY A 110 9.00 -5.78 7.98
CA GLY A 110 8.91 -7.02 8.77
C GLY A 110 8.20 -8.18 8.08
N ILE A 111 8.05 -8.15 6.75
CA ILE A 111 7.45 -9.26 5.99
C ILE A 111 8.57 -10.11 5.38
N GLU A 112 9.07 -11.08 6.14
CA GLU A 112 10.08 -12.00 5.63
C GLU A 112 9.56 -12.81 4.42
N LYS A 113 10.49 -13.49 3.74
CA LYS A 113 10.31 -14.26 2.49
C LYS A 113 9.35 -15.46 2.58
N HIS A 114 8.61 -15.62 3.67
CA HIS A 114 7.88 -16.84 4.03
C HIS A 114 6.36 -16.67 4.08
N GLU A 115 5.78 -15.85 3.22
CA GLU A 115 4.35 -15.92 2.92
C GLU A 115 4.15 -15.97 1.40
N SER A 116 4.11 -17.21 0.90
CA SER A 116 3.54 -17.63 -0.37
C SER A 116 3.13 -19.09 -0.24
#